data_AF-A0A5C6BE40-F1
#
_entry.id   AF-A0A5C6BE40-F1
#
_cell.length_a   1.000
_cell.length_b   1.000
_cell.length_c   1.000
_cell.angle_alpha   90.00
_cell.angle_beta   90.00
_cell.angle_gamma   90.00
#
_symmetry.space_group_name_H-M   'P 1'
#
loop_
_entity.id
_entity.type
_entity.pdbx_description
1 polymer ?
#
loop_
_entity_poly.entity_id
_entity_poly.type
_entity_poly.pdbx_seq_one_letter_code
_entity_poly.pdbx_strand_id
1 'polypeptide(L)'
;MRIPIFVALAFAATASVSAQLVDPTKIPVPLTEDLAPKLASVNSISYRDAGPVHDDGSYLVKFDCNDERELTILFPHPNYWTANARRDSKQPIIAILHADGSQAISEIEPDSKLNQLVVRLVKNDISKNRYDAKTLTQLKYTAKTIEDRKRHEFFDSGFGNAGNGK
;
A
#
# COMPACT_ATOMS: atom_id res chain seq x y z
N MET A 1 53.99 9.52 -22.37
CA MET A 1 52.63 9.53 -22.93
C MET A 1 51.89 8.35 -22.33
N ARG A 2 51.01 8.57 -21.35
CA ARG A 2 50.27 7.52 -20.63
C ARG A 2 48.79 7.85 -20.73
N ILE A 3 48.03 6.93 -21.31
CA ILE A 3 46.58 6.95 -21.43
C ILE A 3 46.01 6.35 -20.14
N PRO A 4 45.25 7.09 -19.31
CA PRO A 4 44.39 6.46 -18.34
C PRO A 4 43.07 6.08 -19.02
N ILE A 5 42.85 4.77 -19.02
CA ILE A 5 41.68 4.03 -19.48
C ILE A 5 40.43 4.49 -18.70
N PHE A 6 39.35 4.69 -19.45
CA PHE A 6 37.99 4.92 -18.96
C PHE A 6 37.53 3.78 -18.06
N VAL A 7 37.06 4.10 -16.84
CA VAL A 7 36.14 3.23 -16.10
C VAL A 7 34.77 3.90 -16.16
N ALA A 8 34.00 3.54 -17.18
CA ALA A 8 32.58 3.84 -17.22
C ALA A 8 31.90 2.95 -16.17
N LEU A 9 31.56 3.54 -15.02
CA LEU A 9 30.73 2.89 -14.02
C LEU A 9 29.31 2.83 -14.59
N ALA A 10 28.99 1.74 -15.28
CA ALA A 10 27.64 1.47 -15.74
C ALA A 10 26.77 1.17 -14.50
N PHE A 11 26.07 2.19 -14.00
CA PHE A 11 24.92 1.97 -13.14
C PHE A 11 23.85 1.29 -14.00
N ALA A 12 23.77 -0.04 -13.90
CA ALA A 12 22.59 -0.76 -14.31
C ALA A 12 21.45 -0.30 -13.40
N ALA A 13 20.68 0.67 -13.87
CA ALA A 13 19.38 0.97 -13.30
C ALA A 13 18.48 -0.24 -13.57
N THR A 14 18.46 -1.19 -12.63
CA THR A 14 17.45 -2.24 -12.61
C THR A 14 16.12 -1.53 -12.32
N ALA A 15 15.40 -1.18 -13.38
CA ALA A 15 14.03 -0.74 -13.30
C ALA A 15 13.26 -1.76 -12.46
N SER A 16 12.87 -1.37 -11.25
CA SER A 16 12.17 -2.25 -10.32
C SER A 16 10.71 -2.34 -10.70
N VAL A 17 10.43 -2.90 -11.88
CA VAL A 17 9.10 -3.40 -12.27
C VAL A 17 8.88 -4.70 -11.50
N SER A 18 8.80 -4.63 -10.18
CA SER A 18 8.47 -5.81 -9.38
C SER A 18 6.96 -5.88 -9.29
N ALA A 19 6.34 -6.61 -10.22
CA ALA A 19 5.10 -7.29 -9.92
C ALA A 19 5.40 -8.26 -8.76
N GLN A 20 5.06 -7.88 -7.52
CA GLN A 20 5.30 -8.70 -6.34
C GLN A 20 4.16 -9.71 -6.13
N LEU A 21 3.17 -9.73 -7.03
CA LEU A 21 2.01 -10.60 -7.01
C LEU A 21 2.13 -11.80 -7.97
N VAL A 22 1.72 -13.00 -7.53
CA VAL A 22 1.73 -14.25 -8.32
C VAL A 22 0.81 -14.15 -9.54
N ASP A 23 -0.34 -13.50 -9.35
CA ASP A 23 -1.35 -13.29 -10.39
C ASP A 23 -2.23 -12.09 -10.03
N PRO A 24 -2.01 -10.93 -10.64
CA PRO A 24 -2.80 -9.74 -10.35
C PRO A 24 -4.26 -9.85 -10.81
N THR A 25 -4.61 -10.84 -11.64
CA THR A 25 -6.00 -11.07 -12.07
C THR A 25 -6.85 -11.78 -11.02
N LYS A 26 -6.23 -12.37 -10.00
CA LYS A 26 -6.91 -12.90 -8.81
C LYS A 26 -7.23 -11.82 -7.77
N ILE A 27 -6.67 -10.63 -7.93
CA ILE A 27 -7.18 -9.44 -7.27
C ILE A 27 -8.34 -8.93 -8.12
N PRO A 28 -9.52 -8.67 -7.55
CA PRO A 28 -10.80 -8.67 -8.27
C PRO A 28 -11.05 -7.53 -9.27
N VAL A 29 -10.04 -6.88 -9.88
CA VAL A 29 -10.19 -5.84 -10.93
C VAL A 29 -8.86 -5.70 -11.70
N PRO A 30 -8.88 -5.38 -13.02
CA PRO A 30 -7.66 -5.16 -13.80
C PRO A 30 -6.81 -3.96 -13.32
N LEU A 31 -5.48 -4.13 -13.25
CA LEU A 31 -4.45 -3.14 -12.88
C LEU A 31 -4.23 -2.01 -13.92
N THR A 32 -5.28 -1.61 -14.63
CA THR A 32 -5.14 -0.95 -15.95
C THR A 32 -5.13 0.58 -15.92
N GLU A 33 -5.33 1.22 -14.77
CA GLU A 33 -5.34 2.69 -14.70
C GLU A 33 -4.18 3.23 -13.88
N ASP A 34 -3.43 4.18 -14.47
CA ASP A 34 -2.41 4.95 -13.75
C ASP A 34 -3.09 5.72 -12.61
N LEU A 35 -2.91 5.22 -11.39
CA LEU A 35 -3.49 5.76 -10.18
C LEU A 35 -2.84 7.09 -9.79
N ALA A 36 -1.58 7.32 -10.18
CA ALA A 36 -0.82 8.48 -9.71
C ALA A 36 -1.43 9.82 -10.13
N PRO A 37 -1.85 10.04 -11.40
CA PRO A 37 -2.57 11.25 -11.80
C PRO A 37 -3.89 11.44 -11.06
N LYS A 38 -4.66 10.36 -10.85
CA LYS A 38 -5.96 10.42 -10.16
C LYS A 38 -5.81 10.74 -8.68
N LEU A 39 -4.77 10.21 -8.03
CA LEU A 39 -4.50 10.47 -6.61
C LEU A 39 -3.79 11.82 -6.39
N ALA A 40 -3.11 12.37 -7.40
CA ALA A 40 -2.41 13.65 -7.29
C ALA A 40 -3.35 14.84 -6.96
N SER A 41 -4.64 14.76 -7.32
CA SER A 41 -5.63 15.76 -6.93
C SER A 41 -6.16 15.58 -5.49
N VAL A 42 -5.88 14.44 -4.83
CA VAL A 42 -6.21 14.22 -3.43
C VAL A 42 -5.20 14.95 -2.56
N ASN A 43 -5.67 15.94 -1.81
CA ASN A 43 -4.82 16.74 -0.93
C ASN A 43 -4.86 16.25 0.52
N SER A 44 -5.95 15.60 0.91
CA SER A 44 -6.06 15.01 2.24
C SER A 44 -6.98 13.80 2.22
N ILE A 45 -6.69 12.89 3.14
CA ILE A 45 -7.52 11.74 3.42
C ILE A 45 -7.97 11.76 4.89
N SER A 46 -9.00 10.98 5.21
CA SER A 46 -9.49 10.73 6.56
C SER A 46 -9.69 9.23 6.75
N TYR A 47 -9.15 8.65 7.82
CA TYR A 47 -9.41 7.25 8.16
C TYR A 47 -10.91 6.99 8.27
N ARG A 48 -11.38 5.94 7.59
CA ARG A 48 -12.77 5.47 7.63
C ARG A 48 -12.87 4.18 8.44
N ASP A 49 -12.18 3.13 8.00
CA ASP A 49 -12.25 1.80 8.60
C ASP A 49 -11.05 0.93 8.20
N ALA A 50 -10.83 -0.18 8.88
CA ALA A 50 -9.83 -1.17 8.53
C ALA A 50 -10.22 -2.57 9.03
N GLY A 51 -9.89 -3.59 8.24
CA GLY A 51 -10.33 -4.95 8.58
C GLY A 51 -9.78 -6.04 7.67
N PRO A 52 -9.97 -7.31 8.07
CA PRO A 52 -9.59 -8.45 7.27
C PRO A 52 -10.46 -8.56 6.01
N VAL A 53 -9.89 -9.13 4.96
CA VAL A 53 -10.62 -9.57 3.77
C VAL A 53 -11.02 -11.04 3.96
N HIS A 54 -12.12 -11.47 3.32
CA HIS A 54 -12.66 -12.84 3.40
C HIS A 54 -11.74 -13.95 2.81
N ASP A 55 -10.50 -13.64 2.47
CA ASP A 55 -9.51 -14.57 1.91
C ASP A 55 -8.51 -15.11 2.94
N ASP A 56 -8.89 -15.06 4.23
CA ASP A 56 -8.17 -15.62 5.37
C ASP A 56 -6.74 -15.08 5.58
N GLY A 57 -6.49 -13.82 5.21
CA GLY A 57 -5.31 -13.12 5.72
C GLY A 57 -4.82 -11.90 4.93
N SER A 58 -5.57 -11.44 3.91
CA SER A 58 -5.38 -10.08 3.42
C SER A 58 -6.05 -9.09 4.37
N TYR A 59 -5.53 -7.87 4.40
CA TYR A 59 -6.05 -6.80 5.26
C TYR A 59 -6.20 -5.52 4.44
N LEU A 60 -7.22 -4.72 4.73
CA LEU A 60 -7.44 -3.44 4.06
C LEU A 60 -7.59 -2.29 5.05
N VAL A 61 -7.25 -1.09 4.58
CA VAL A 61 -7.45 0.17 5.28
C VAL A 61 -8.12 1.13 4.33
N LYS A 62 -9.26 1.70 4.75
CA LYS A 62 -10.09 2.60 3.95
C LYS A 62 -9.98 4.03 4.44
N PHE A 63 -10.00 4.95 3.49
CA PHE A 63 -9.94 6.36 3.74
C PHE A 63 -10.94 7.13 2.87
N ASP A 64 -11.59 8.13 3.46
CA ASP A 64 -12.31 9.18 2.75
C ASP A 64 -11.30 10.16 2.15
N CYS A 65 -11.38 10.38 0.85
CA CYS A 65 -10.70 11.49 0.19
C CYS A 65 -11.52 12.77 0.36
N ASN A 66 -10.86 13.93 0.29
CA ASN A 66 -11.50 15.23 0.40
C ASN A 66 -12.40 15.62 -0.78
N ASP A 67 -12.49 14.78 -1.79
CA ASP A 67 -13.25 14.97 -3.02
C ASP A 67 -14.26 13.84 -3.26
N GLU A 68 -14.83 13.32 -2.16
CA GLU A 68 -15.91 12.32 -2.15
C GLU A 68 -15.52 10.93 -2.68
N ARG A 69 -14.25 10.73 -3.03
CA ARG A 69 -13.68 9.42 -3.40
C ARG A 69 -13.28 8.60 -2.17
N GLU A 70 -13.16 7.29 -2.33
CA GLU A 70 -12.60 6.40 -1.31
C GLU A 70 -11.25 5.86 -1.77
N LEU A 71 -10.21 5.97 -0.93
CA LEU A 71 -8.94 5.30 -1.11
C LEU A 71 -8.89 4.06 -0.20
N THR A 72 -8.71 2.89 -0.79
CA THR A 72 -8.46 1.64 -0.08
C THR A 72 -7.01 1.21 -0.30
N ILE A 73 -6.29 0.95 0.79
CA ILE A 73 -4.96 0.32 0.78
C ILE A 73 -5.14 -1.14 1.18
N LEU A 74 -4.83 -2.05 0.25
CA LEU A 74 -4.91 -3.48 0.44
C LEU A 74 -3.50 -4.06 0.63
N PHE A 75 -3.38 -4.90 1.65
CA PHE A 75 -2.23 -5.66 2.06
C PHE A 75 -2.50 -7.14 1.77
N PRO A 76 -2.07 -7.67 0.62
CA PRO A 76 -2.42 -9.03 0.21
C PRO A 76 -1.78 -10.09 1.10
N HIS A 77 -2.49 -11.19 1.32
CA HIS A 77 -1.97 -12.37 2.00
C HIS A 77 -0.71 -12.92 1.30
N PRO A 78 0.29 -13.47 2.01
CA PRO A 78 1.51 -14.04 1.42
C PRO A 78 1.28 -15.07 0.30
N ASN A 79 0.13 -15.76 0.30
CA ASN A 79 -0.22 -16.69 -0.78
C ASN A 79 -0.33 -16.01 -2.15
N TYR A 80 -0.58 -14.70 -2.20
CA TYR A 80 -0.61 -13.91 -3.42
C TYR A 80 0.75 -13.35 -3.82
N TRP A 81 1.80 -13.54 -3.02
CA TRP A 81 3.12 -12.96 -3.29
C TRP A 81 3.98 -13.87 -4.17
N THR A 82 4.76 -13.28 -5.09
CA THR A 82 5.77 -14.03 -5.86
C THR A 82 6.81 -14.68 -4.95
N ALA A 83 7.48 -15.72 -5.45
CA ALA A 83 8.55 -16.40 -4.68
C ALA A 83 9.66 -15.42 -4.24
N ASN A 84 9.98 -14.44 -5.08
CA ASN A 84 10.96 -13.40 -4.75
C ASN A 84 10.47 -12.48 -3.63
N ALA A 85 9.22 -12.00 -3.71
CA ALA A 85 8.61 -11.16 -2.68
C ALA A 85 8.56 -11.86 -1.31
N ARG A 86 8.24 -13.16 -1.28
CA ARG A 86 8.29 -13.97 -0.04
C ARG A 86 9.71 -14.12 0.49
N ARG A 87 10.66 -14.52 -0.35
CA ARG A 87 12.08 -14.69 0.04
C ARG A 87 12.65 -13.41 0.63
N ASP A 88 12.37 -12.28 -0.01
CA ASP A 88 12.93 -10.98 0.36
C ASP A 88 12.07 -10.26 1.41
N SER A 89 10.99 -10.89 1.88
CA SER A 89 10.01 -10.33 2.83
C SER A 89 9.52 -8.93 2.41
N LYS A 90 9.32 -8.72 1.11
CA LYS A 90 8.81 -7.48 0.53
C LYS A 90 7.32 -7.64 0.29
N GLN A 91 6.53 -7.00 1.15
CA GLN A 91 5.08 -7.03 1.08
C GLN A 91 4.58 -6.21 -0.13
N PRO A 92 3.83 -6.83 -1.06
CA PRO A 92 3.06 -6.13 -2.06
C PRO A 92 2.01 -5.24 -1.39
N ILE A 93 1.74 -4.09 -1.98
CA ILE A 93 0.69 -3.17 -1.51
C ILE A 93 -0.09 -2.72 -2.72
N ILE A 94 -1.40 -2.73 -2.60
CA ILE A 94 -2.31 -2.35 -3.67
C ILE A 94 -3.08 -1.11 -3.19
N ALA A 95 -3.10 -0.07 -4.00
CA ALA A 95 -3.98 1.06 -3.79
C ALA A 95 -5.16 0.97 -4.78
N ILE A 96 -6.35 1.21 -4.25
CA ILE A 96 -7.62 1.18 -4.96
C ILE A 96 -8.31 2.51 -4.70
N LEU A 97 -8.63 3.25 -5.76
CA LEU A 97 -9.38 4.50 -5.66
C LEU A 97 -10.75 4.30 -6.30
N HIS A 98 -11.78 4.43 -5.47
CA HIS A 98 -13.18 4.34 -5.88
C HIS A 98 -13.72 5.74 -6.20
N ALA A 99 -14.26 5.92 -7.39
CA ALA A 99 -14.85 7.18 -7.86
C ALA A 99 -16.03 6.91 -8.81
N ASP A 100 -17.22 7.44 -8.52
CA ASP A 100 -18.38 7.47 -9.43
C ASP A 100 -18.68 6.14 -10.15
N GLY A 101 -18.69 5.03 -9.42
CA GLY A 101 -18.94 3.69 -9.97
C GLY A 101 -17.76 3.06 -10.72
N SER A 102 -16.63 3.75 -10.80
CA SER A 102 -15.36 3.27 -11.34
C SER A 102 -14.33 3.00 -10.24
N GLN A 103 -13.32 2.19 -10.55
CA GLN A 103 -12.21 1.87 -9.65
C GLN A 103 -10.89 1.92 -10.43
N ALA A 104 -9.92 2.65 -9.89
CA ALA A 104 -8.54 2.65 -10.37
C ALA A 104 -7.68 1.84 -9.40
N ILE A 105 -6.91 0.86 -9.91
CA ILE A 105 -6.11 -0.05 -9.08
C ILE A 105 -4.67 -0.08 -9.55
N SER A 106 -3.75 0.01 -8.60
CA SER A 106 -2.32 -0.08 -8.87
C SER A 106 -1.59 -0.79 -7.74
N GLU A 107 -0.66 -1.69 -8.08
CA GLU A 107 0.37 -2.15 -7.15
C GLU A 107 1.36 -0.99 -6.92
N ILE A 108 1.60 -0.65 -5.66
CA ILE A 108 2.48 0.45 -5.30
C ILE A 108 3.93 -0.05 -5.28
N GLU A 109 4.75 0.36 -6.23
CA GLU A 109 6.20 0.09 -6.18
C GLU A 109 6.87 0.83 -5.00
N PRO A 110 7.83 0.22 -4.28
CA PRO A 110 8.44 0.79 -3.07
C PRO A 110 9.01 2.21 -3.23
N ASP A 111 9.72 2.47 -4.33
CA ASP A 111 10.40 3.74 -4.57
C ASP A 111 9.59 4.69 -5.47
N SER A 112 8.33 4.35 -5.77
CA SER A 112 7.49 5.17 -6.63
C SER A 112 7.05 6.47 -5.97
N LYS A 113 6.75 7.48 -6.80
CA LYS A 113 6.06 8.71 -6.36
C LYS A 113 4.70 8.40 -5.74
N LEU A 114 4.04 7.34 -6.20
CA LEU A 114 2.77 6.88 -5.63
C LEU A 114 2.95 6.41 -4.17
N ASN A 115 4.00 5.66 -3.87
CA ASN A 115 4.33 5.27 -2.49
C ASN A 115 4.53 6.49 -1.60
N GLN A 116 5.36 7.43 -2.05
CA GLN A 116 5.65 8.66 -1.31
C GLN A 116 4.38 9.49 -1.08
N LEU A 117 3.50 9.57 -2.08
CA LEU A 117 2.22 10.26 -2.00
C LEU A 117 1.30 9.62 -0.95
N VAL A 118 1.10 8.30 -1.00
CA VAL A 118 0.25 7.58 -0.05
C VAL A 118 0.79 7.72 1.37
N VAL A 119 2.10 7.50 1.59
CA VAL A 119 2.73 7.67 2.91
C VAL A 119 2.52 9.09 3.44
N ARG A 120 2.70 10.10 2.59
CA ARG A 120 2.47 11.51 2.95
C ARG A 120 1.01 11.74 3.36
N LEU A 121 0.04 11.23 2.60
CA LEU A 121 -1.39 11.40 2.90
C LEU A 121 -1.75 10.78 4.26
N VAL A 122 -1.26 9.56 4.54
CA VAL A 122 -1.50 8.88 5.82
C VAL A 122 -0.81 9.62 6.98
N LYS A 123 0.45 10.05 6.82
CA LYS A 123 1.19 10.83 7.84
C LYS A 123 0.51 12.17 8.13
N ASN A 124 -0.02 12.84 7.10
CA ASN A 124 -0.79 14.07 7.27
C ASN A 124 -2.07 13.82 8.09
N ASP A 125 -2.80 12.73 7.82
CA ASP A 125 -4.00 12.42 8.59
C ASP A 125 -3.70 12.06 10.06
N ILE A 126 -2.61 11.34 10.31
CA ILE A 126 -2.07 11.08 11.67
C ILE A 126 -1.80 12.40 12.41
N SER A 127 -1.18 13.38 11.75
CA SER A 127 -0.80 14.66 12.38
C SER A 127 -1.98 15.51 12.83
N LYS A 128 -3.20 15.26 12.33
CA LYS A 128 -4.42 15.94 12.80
C LYS A 128 -4.79 15.57 14.23
N ASN A 129 -4.23 14.48 14.77
CA ASN A 129 -4.38 14.03 16.15
C ASN A 129 -5.84 13.99 16.66
N ARG A 130 -6.77 13.57 15.80
CA ARG A 130 -8.21 13.54 16.06
C ARG A 130 -8.76 12.14 16.37
N TYR A 131 -7.89 11.13 16.38
CA TYR A 131 -8.26 9.73 16.52
C TYR A 131 -7.98 9.22 17.93
N ASP A 132 -8.73 8.20 18.37
CA ASP A 132 -8.39 7.48 19.59
C ASP A 132 -7.04 6.76 19.49
N ALA A 133 -6.51 6.32 20.63
CA ALA A 133 -5.19 5.70 20.70
C ALA A 133 -5.07 4.41 19.84
N LYS A 134 -6.17 3.65 19.73
CA LYS A 134 -6.21 2.40 18.96
C LYS A 134 -6.10 2.68 17.46
N THR A 135 -6.91 3.59 16.96
CA THR A 135 -6.95 4.03 15.57
C THR A 135 -5.64 4.73 15.19
N LEU A 136 -5.09 5.56 16.07
CA LEU A 136 -3.79 6.19 15.84
C LEU A 136 -2.65 5.16 15.74
N THR A 137 -2.70 4.10 16.54
CA THR A 137 -1.73 2.99 16.47
C THR A 137 -1.86 2.26 15.13
N GLN A 138 -3.09 1.94 14.71
CA GLN A 138 -3.37 1.33 13.41
C GLN A 138 -2.83 2.20 12.26
N LEU A 139 -3.06 3.51 12.27
CA LEU A 139 -2.60 4.42 11.22
C LEU A 139 -1.08 4.53 11.15
N LYS A 140 -0.41 4.68 12.30
CA LYS A 140 1.07 4.69 12.37
C LYS A 140 1.66 3.40 11.80
N TYR A 141 1.01 2.29 12.12
CA TYR A 141 1.38 0.98 11.64
C TYR A 141 1.18 0.83 10.13
N THR A 142 0.03 1.28 9.60
CA THR A 142 -0.24 1.32 8.16
C THR A 142 0.82 2.14 7.44
N ALA A 143 1.13 3.34 7.91
CA ALA A 143 2.17 4.20 7.32
C ALA A 143 3.54 3.52 7.33
N LYS A 144 3.91 2.88 8.45
CA LYS A 144 5.19 2.16 8.58
C LYS A 144 5.28 0.98 7.62
N THR A 145 4.21 0.17 7.51
CA THR A 145 4.14 -0.98 6.60
C THR A 145 4.28 -0.57 5.14
N ILE A 146 3.67 0.56 4.76
CA ILE A 146 3.80 1.12 3.40
C ILE A 146 5.24 1.57 3.13
N GLU A 147 5.90 2.13 4.13
CA GLU A 147 7.27 2.64 4.05
C GLU A 147 8.32 1.53 4.06
N ASP A 148 8.20 0.54 4.94
CA ASP A 148 9.22 -0.51 5.14
C ASP A 148 8.97 -1.80 4.36
N ARG A 149 7.76 -1.99 3.83
CA ARG A 149 7.30 -3.19 3.12
C ARG A 149 7.42 -4.47 3.94
N LYS A 150 7.44 -4.35 5.27
CA LYS A 150 7.48 -5.52 6.15
C LYS A 150 6.07 -5.89 6.56
N ARG A 151 5.74 -7.17 6.44
CA ARG A 151 4.58 -7.72 7.14
C ARG A 151 4.88 -7.62 8.62
N HIS A 152 4.05 -6.87 9.32
CA HIS A 152 4.10 -6.84 10.77
C HIS A 152 2.96 -7.72 11.34
N GLU A 153 3.18 -8.24 12.55
CA GLU A 153 2.33 -9.26 13.19
C GLU A 153 0.98 -8.72 13.68
N PHE A 154 0.78 -7.40 13.64
CA PHE A 154 -0.44 -6.76 14.14
C PHE A 154 -1.68 -7.23 13.38
N PHE A 155 -1.55 -7.55 12.09
CA PHE A 155 -2.62 -8.12 11.27
C PHE A 155 -2.92 -9.59 11.60
N ASP A 156 -1.94 -10.31 12.15
CA ASP A 156 -2.09 -11.72 12.56
C ASP A 156 -2.69 -11.83 13.97
N SER A 157 -2.51 -10.80 14.82
CA SER A 157 -2.93 -10.80 16.22
C SER A 157 -4.43 -10.52 16.47
N GLY A 158 -5.22 -10.32 15.42
CA GLY A 158 -6.67 -10.26 15.51
C GLY A 158 -7.21 -9.16 16.44
N PHE A 159 -7.54 -7.99 15.89
CA PHE A 159 -8.62 -7.17 16.45
C PHE A 159 -10.01 -7.82 16.32
N GLY A 160 -10.07 -9.07 15.85
CA GLY A 160 -11.22 -9.97 15.95
C GLY A 160 -11.45 -10.47 17.37
N ASN A 161 -11.73 -9.55 18.30
CA ASN A 161 -12.63 -9.85 19.42
C ASN A 161 -13.37 -8.58 19.85
N ALA A 162 -14.03 -7.94 18.89
CA ALA A 162 -15.07 -6.96 19.16
C ALA A 162 -16.38 -7.51 18.60
N GLY A 163 -17.12 -8.25 19.43
CA GLY A 163 -18.50 -8.63 19.14
C GLY A 163 -18.76 -10.12 19.01
N ASN A 164 -18.66 -10.86 20.11
CA ASN A 164 -19.67 -11.87 20.39
C ASN A 164 -20.10 -11.71 21.86
N GLY A 165 -20.87 -10.65 22.08
CA GLY A 165 -21.64 -10.46 23.29
C GLY A 165 -23.05 -11.00 23.05
N LYS A 166 -23.34 -12.10 23.75
CA LYS A 166 -24.62 -12.82 23.92
C LYS A 166 -24.96 -13.89 22.89
#